data_AF-A0A1X7STA7-F1
#
_entry.id   AF-A0A1X7STA7-F1
#
_cell.length_a   1.000
_cell.length_b   1.000
_cell.length_c   1.000
_cell.angle_alpha   90.00
_cell.angle_beta   90.00
_cell.angle_gamma   90.00
#
_symmetry.space_group_name_H-M   'P 1'
#
loop_
_entity.id
_entity.type
_entity.pdbx_description
1 polymer ?
#
loop_
_entity_poly.entity_id
_entity_poly.type
_entity_poly.pdbx_seq_one_letter_code
_entity_poly.pdbx_strand_id
1 'polypeptide(L)'
;LCNLSVLTSNLLPDVLDQRHASVILRAIKDLVVELEEFGIHLGLSNADIQEIKVNAPYEIRTRRKDIIIAWLETGTATRSALISALEDVERFDIATKVKGLPTVRL
;
A
#
# COMPACT_ATOMS: atom_id res chain seq x y z
N LEU A 1 -21.26 -9.97 -21.86
CA LEU A 1 -20.92 -8.62 -21.35
C LEU A 1 -19.99 -8.80 -20.16
N CYS A 2 -18.66 -8.73 -20.38
CA CYS A 2 -17.71 -8.78 -19.28
C CYS A 2 -17.83 -7.50 -18.46
N ASN A 3 -18.03 -7.65 -17.15
CA ASN A 3 -18.21 -6.55 -16.21
C ASN A 3 -16.88 -5.79 -16.06
N LEU A 4 -16.68 -4.75 -16.87
CA LEU A 4 -15.47 -3.90 -16.84
C LEU A 4 -15.18 -3.34 -15.44
N SER A 5 -16.20 -3.14 -14.60
CA SER A 5 -16.03 -2.65 -13.22
C SER A 5 -15.40 -3.67 -12.26
N VAL A 6 -15.56 -4.98 -12.52
CA VAL A 6 -14.93 -6.05 -11.73
C VAL A 6 -13.47 -6.22 -12.12
N LEU A 7 -13.14 -5.97 -13.39
CA LEU A 7 -11.76 -5.95 -13.86
C LEU A 7 -10.98 -4.79 -13.24
N THR A 8 -11.55 -3.58 -13.19
CA THR A 8 -10.85 -2.41 -12.62
C THR A 8 -10.59 -2.49 -11.13
N SER A 9 -11.42 -3.22 -10.37
CA SER A 9 -11.30 -3.31 -8.91
C SER A 9 -10.21 -4.27 -8.41
N ASN A 10 -9.47 -4.92 -9.32
CA ASN A 10 -8.33 -5.78 -8.98
C ASN A 10 -7.01 -5.35 -9.64
N LEU A 11 -7.02 -4.27 -10.41
CA LEU A 11 -5.83 -3.80 -11.12
C LEU A 11 -4.92 -2.99 -10.21
N LEU A 12 -3.62 -3.19 -10.39
CA LEU A 12 -2.59 -2.35 -9.78
C LEU A 12 -1.62 -1.91 -10.88
N PRO A 13 -1.84 -0.74 -11.51
CA PRO A 13 -0.96 -0.19 -12.54
C PRO A 13 0.37 0.31 -11.93
N ASP A 14 1.29 0.76 -12.78
CA ASP A 14 2.62 1.19 -12.34
C ASP A 14 2.58 2.50 -11.53
N VAL A 15 1.72 3.45 -11.92
CA VAL A 15 1.47 4.70 -11.19
C VAL A 15 0.24 4.55 -10.32
N LEU A 16 0.35 4.89 -9.04
CA LEU A 16 -0.69 4.68 -8.05
C LEU A 16 -1.24 6.00 -7.52
N ASP A 17 -2.54 5.97 -7.22
CA ASP A 17 -3.29 7.07 -6.60
C ASP A 17 -4.38 6.49 -5.69
N GLN A 18 -5.17 7.37 -5.06
CA GLN A 18 -6.20 6.99 -4.10
C GLN A 18 -7.22 5.96 -4.62
N ARG A 19 -7.48 5.86 -5.93
CA ARG A 19 -8.40 4.86 -6.51
C ARG A 19 -7.93 3.43 -6.30
N HIS A 20 -6.61 3.25 -6.11
CA HIS A 20 -5.95 1.96 -5.93
C HIS A 20 -5.84 1.54 -4.46
N ALA A 21 -6.20 2.41 -3.51
CA ALA A 21 -6.01 2.18 -2.08
C ALA A 21 -6.67 0.88 -1.59
N SER A 22 -7.88 0.57 -2.08
CA SER A 22 -8.62 -0.64 -1.68
C SER A 22 -7.88 -1.93 -2.07
N VAL A 23 -7.29 -1.97 -3.28
CA VAL A 23 -6.53 -3.11 -3.79
C VAL A 23 -5.25 -3.28 -2.96
N ILE A 24 -4.54 -2.18 -2.69
CA ILE A 24 -3.30 -2.17 -1.90
C ILE A 24 -3.59 -2.67 -0.49
N LEU A 25 -4.58 -2.09 0.20
CA LEU A 25 -4.94 -2.45 1.58
C LEU A 25 -5.35 -3.91 1.73
N ARG A 26 -6.00 -4.48 0.71
CA ARG A 26 -6.33 -5.90 0.67
C ARG A 26 -5.08 -6.77 0.51
N ALA A 27 -4.11 -6.35 -0.32
CA ALA A 27 -2.87 -7.07 -0.53
C ALA A 27 -1.99 -7.08 0.72
N ILE A 28 -1.87 -5.93 1.41
CA ILE A 28 -1.03 -5.77 2.61
C ILE A 28 -1.79 -6.06 3.92
N LYS A 29 -2.90 -6.80 3.87
CA LYS A 29 -3.79 -7.01 5.03
C LYS A 29 -3.11 -7.69 6.23
N ASP A 30 -2.04 -8.43 5.98
CA ASP A 30 -1.28 -9.22 6.95
C ASP A 30 0.01 -8.50 7.41
N LEU A 31 0.19 -7.23 7.01
CA LEU A 31 1.29 -6.37 7.45
C LEU A 31 0.94 -5.73 8.81
N VAL A 32 1.63 -6.14 9.87
CA VAL A 32 1.25 -5.77 11.26
C VAL A 32 2.47 -5.29 12.04
N VAL A 33 3.47 -6.15 12.21
CA VAL A 33 4.64 -5.87 13.04
C VAL A 33 5.51 -4.81 12.39
N GLU A 34 5.70 -4.91 11.07
CA GLU A 34 6.61 -4.10 10.28
C GLU A 34 5.95 -2.83 9.72
N LEU A 35 4.71 -2.52 10.14
CA LEU A 35 3.88 -1.51 9.49
C LEU A 35 4.50 -0.11 9.50
N GLU A 36 5.11 0.28 10.61
CA GLU A 36 5.70 1.62 10.79
C GLU A 36 6.95 1.77 9.92
N GLU A 37 7.84 0.78 9.95
CA GLU A 37 9.05 0.72 9.11
C GLU A 37 8.69 0.69 7.62
N PHE A 38 7.68 -0.09 7.24
CA PHE A 38 7.15 -0.12 5.88
C PHE A 38 6.70 1.27 5.42
N GLY A 39 6.01 2.05 6.26
CA GLY A 39 5.62 3.43 5.93
C GLY A 39 6.81 4.35 5.68
N ILE A 40 7.91 4.16 6.41
CA ILE A 40 9.17 4.90 6.19
C ILE A 40 9.78 4.52 4.84
N HIS A 41 9.82 3.23 4.50
CA HIS A 41 10.32 2.76 3.18
C HIS A 41 9.44 3.22 2.01
N LEU A 42 8.16 3.50 2.24
CA LEU A 42 7.30 4.18 1.26
C LEU A 42 7.66 5.66 1.05
N GLY A 43 8.53 6.24 1.89
CA GLY A 43 8.98 7.62 1.82
C GLY A 43 8.23 8.58 2.73
N LEU A 44 7.41 8.09 3.67
CA LEU A 44 6.80 8.94 4.70
C LEU A 44 7.84 9.33 5.75
N SER A 45 7.67 10.51 6.33
CA SER A 45 8.57 10.96 7.39
C SER A 45 8.28 10.22 8.69
N ASN A 46 9.29 10.12 9.57
CA ASN A 46 9.09 9.60 10.92
C ASN A 46 8.01 10.39 11.68
N ALA A 47 7.89 11.69 11.42
CA ALA A 47 6.87 12.52 12.05
C ALA A 47 5.46 12.08 11.65
N ASP A 48 5.22 11.85 10.35
CA ASP A 48 3.93 11.36 9.83
C ASP A 48 3.57 10.00 10.45
N ILE A 49 4.55 9.09 10.54
CA ILE A 49 4.36 7.77 11.14
C ILE A 49 4.01 7.87 12.63
N GLN A 50 4.68 8.74 13.39
CA GLN A 50 4.35 8.95 14.81
C GLN A 50 2.97 9.59 14.99
N GLU A 51 2.60 10.56 14.14
CA GLU A 51 1.28 11.17 14.19
C GLU A 51 0.18 10.12 13.97
N ILE A 52 0.31 9.28 12.93
CA ILE A 52 -0.63 8.17 12.67
C ILE A 52 -0.70 7.20 13.85
N LYS A 53 0.45 6.89 14.46
CA LYS A 53 0.51 6.00 15.62
C LYS A 53 -0.22 6.56 16.84
N VAL A 54 -0.06 7.86 17.11
CA VAL A 54 -0.71 8.55 18.24
C VAL A 54 -2.22 8.67 18.02
N ASN A 55 -2.66 8.93 16.79
CA ASN A 55 -4.07 9.06 16.46
C ASN A 55 -4.84 7.72 16.54
N ALA A 56 -4.16 6.59 16.37
CA ALA A 56 -4.78 5.27 16.31
C ALA A 56 -3.93 4.16 16.99
N PRO A 57 -3.60 4.27 18.29
CA PRO A 57 -2.54 3.47 18.93
C PRO A 57 -2.79 1.96 18.90
N TYR A 58 -4.06 1.54 19.01
CA TYR A 58 -4.45 0.13 19.05
C TYR A 58 -5.15 -0.36 17.77
N GLU A 59 -5.32 0.51 16.78
CA GLU A 59 -6.12 0.23 15.59
C GLU A 59 -5.24 -0.03 14.37
N ILE A 60 -4.68 -1.24 14.27
CA ILE A 60 -3.77 -1.60 13.17
C ILE A 60 -4.40 -1.40 11.78
N ARG A 61 -5.70 -1.65 11.64
CA ARG A 61 -6.43 -1.43 10.39
C ARG A 61 -6.49 0.04 10.01
N THR A 62 -6.75 0.91 10.98
CA THR A 62 -6.82 2.36 10.82
C THR A 62 -5.43 2.90 10.45
N ARG A 63 -4.40 2.55 11.22
CA ARG A 63 -3.01 2.97 10.93
C ARG A 63 -2.54 2.54 9.54
N ARG A 64 -2.85 1.31 9.13
CA ARG A 64 -2.49 0.82 7.79
C ARG A 64 -3.19 1.60 6.69
N LYS A 65 -4.48 1.92 6.89
CA LYS A 65 -5.22 2.77 5.97
C LYS A 65 -4.56 4.14 5.86
N ASP A 66 -4.25 4.78 6.99
CA ASP A 66 -3.72 6.14 7.02
C ASP A 66 -2.34 6.23 6.39
N ILE A 67 -1.45 5.24 6.62
CA ILE A 67 -0.15 5.15 5.94
C ILE A 67 -0.31 5.07 4.42
N ILE A 68 -1.22 4.22 3.93
CA ILE A 68 -1.44 4.08 2.49
C ILE A 68 -2.04 5.36 1.89
N ILE A 69 -2.98 6.00 2.58
CA ILE A 69 -3.57 7.26 2.10
C ILE A 69 -2.52 8.37 2.05
N ALA A 70 -1.76 8.58 3.13
CA ALA A 70 -0.69 9.58 3.19
C ALA A 70 0.35 9.36 2.09
N TRP A 71 0.78 8.11 1.87
CA TRP A 71 1.72 7.79 0.80
C TRP A 71 1.16 8.08 -0.60
N LEU A 72 -0.10 7.73 -0.87
CA LEU A 72 -0.73 8.01 -2.16
C LEU A 72 -0.93 9.52 -2.40
N GLU A 73 -1.12 10.30 -1.34
CA GLU A 73 -1.25 11.77 -1.41
C GLU A 73 0.05 12.49 -1.79
N THR A 74 1.22 11.83 -1.69
CA THR A 74 2.48 12.37 -2.21
C THR A 74 2.48 12.57 -3.73
N GLY A 75 1.57 11.90 -4.45
CA GLY A 75 1.49 11.95 -5.91
C GLY A 75 2.65 11.28 -6.65
N THR A 76 3.55 10.60 -5.93
CA THR A 76 4.72 9.90 -6.50
C THR A 76 4.68 8.38 -6.30
N ALA A 77 3.55 7.87 -5.80
CA ALA A 77 3.38 6.46 -5.49
C ALA A 77 3.44 5.58 -6.75
N THR A 78 4.28 4.54 -6.68
CA THR A 78 4.42 3.55 -7.75
C THR A 78 4.30 2.13 -7.23
N ARG A 79 3.89 1.22 -8.10
CA ARG A 79 3.85 -0.21 -7.78
C ARG A 79 5.22 -0.77 -7.45
N SER A 80 6.27 -0.31 -8.14
CA SER A 80 7.66 -0.69 -7.84
C SER A 80 8.09 -0.22 -6.46
N ALA A 81 7.73 1.00 -6.05
CA ALA A 81 8.03 1.49 -4.71
C ALA A 81 7.29 0.68 -3.63
N LEU A 82 6.01 0.34 -3.85
CA LEU A 82 5.27 -0.54 -2.95
C LEU A 82 5.95 -1.92 -2.78
N ILE A 83 6.37 -2.52 -3.90
CA ILE A 83 7.06 -3.81 -3.87
C ILE A 83 8.39 -3.71 -3.14
N SER A 84 9.19 -2.69 -3.46
CA SER A 84 10.52 -2.48 -2.84
C SER A 84 10.39 -2.27 -1.33
N ALA A 85 9.44 -1.44 -0.90
CA ALA A 85 9.20 -1.20 0.52
C ALA A 85 8.77 -2.46 1.29
N LEU A 86 8.03 -3.38 0.65
CA LEU A 86 7.69 -4.67 1.26
C LEU A 86 8.89 -5.61 1.34
N GLU A 87 9.78 -5.57 0.35
CA GLU A 87 11.01 -6.38 0.33
C GLU A 87 12.03 -5.87 1.35
N ASP A 88 12.12 -4.55 1.54
CA ASP A 88 13.01 -3.93 2.53
C ASP A 88 12.64 -4.31 3.97
N VAL A 89 11.34 -4.55 4.26
CA VAL A 89 10.87 -5.06 5.56
C VAL A 89 10.69 -6.58 5.58
N GLU A 90 11.36 -7.29 4.66
CA GLU A 90 11.39 -8.75 4.55
C GLU A 90 10.02 -9.44 4.35
N ARG A 91 8.99 -8.68 3.95
CA ARG A 91 7.64 -9.20 3.64
C ARG A 91 7.54 -9.66 2.19
N PHE A 92 8.47 -10.54 1.79
CA PHE A 92 8.53 -11.15 0.47
C PHE A 92 7.25 -11.93 0.10
N ASP A 93 6.55 -12.47 1.11
CA ASP A 93 5.27 -13.15 0.96
C ASP A 93 4.18 -12.21 0.43
N ILE A 94 4.14 -10.96 0.94
CA ILE A 94 3.22 -9.92 0.48
C ILE A 94 3.71 -9.32 -0.83
N ALA A 95 5.01 -9.04 -0.97
CA ALA A 95 5.58 -8.51 -2.21
C ALA A 95 5.26 -9.42 -3.42
N THR A 96 5.34 -10.74 -3.23
CA THR A 96 4.96 -11.73 -4.25
C THR A 96 3.47 -11.63 -4.62
N LYS A 97 2.58 -11.45 -3.63
CA LYS A 97 1.15 -11.21 -3.89
C LYS A 97 0.95 -9.93 -4.72
N VAL A 98 1.64 -8.85 -4.38
CA VAL A 98 1.55 -7.56 -5.09
C VAL A 98 2.06 -7.69 -6.52
N LYS A 99 3.19 -8.39 -6.75
CA LYS A 99 3.73 -8.70 -8.09
C LYS A 99 2.75 -9.50 -8.95
N GLY A 100 1.95 -10.37 -8.34
CA GLY A 100 0.92 -11.16 -9.02
C GLY A 100 -0.36 -10.41 -9.37
N LEU A 101 -0.55 -9.17 -8.89
CA LEU A 101 -1.73 -8.38 -9.23
C LEU A 101 -1.73 -8.01 -10.73
N PRO A 102 -2.89 -8.07 -11.41
CA PRO A 102 -2.98 -7.74 -12.82
C PRO A 102 -2.68 -6.25 -13.05
N THR A 103 -2.00 -5.96 -14.16
CA THR A 103 -1.69 -4.59 -14.59
C THR A 103 -2.33 -4.32 -15.95
N VAL A 104 -2.62 -3.04 -16.23
CA VAL A 104 -2.90 -2.61 -17.60
C VAL A 104 -1.55 -2.22 -18.21
N ARG A 105 -1.10 -2.97 -19.22
CA ARG A 105 -0.08 -2.45 -20.13
C ARG A 105 -0.81 -1.50 -21.08
N LEU A 106 -0.62 -0.20 -20.87
CA LEU A 106 -1.02 0.82 -21.85
C LEU A 106 -0.11 0.74 -23.08
#